data_AF-A0A2E8LI11-F1
#
_entry.id   AF-A0A2E8LI11-F1
#
_cell.length_a   1.000
_cell.length_b   1.000
_cell.length_c   1.000
_cell.angle_alpha   90.00
_cell.angle_beta   90.00
_cell.angle_gamma   90.00
#
_symmetry.space_group_name_H-M   'P 1'
#
loop_
_entity.id
_entity.type
_entity.pdbx_description
1 polymer ?
#
loop_
_entity_poly.entity_id
_entity_poly.type
_entity_poly.pdbx_seq_one_letter_code
_entity_poly.pdbx_strand_id
1 'polypeptide(L)' 'MRVLLRNPSRTLEVAGPLSVVALLRRLEIERESVLVIRDGTLVPGDAQLDADDEIEIRPVISGGSRGQGTRS' A
#
# COMPACT_ATOMS: atom_id res chain seq x y z
N MET A 1 -0.79 -4.11 -12.97
CA MET A 1 -1.47 -3.52 -11.79
C MET A 1 -0.48 -2.56 -11.17
N ARG A 2 -0.87 -1.29 -11.07
CA ARG A 2 0.03 -0.23 -10.65
C ARG A 2 -0.09 -0.05 -9.15
N VAL A 3 1.01 -0.22 -8.41
CA VAL A 3 1.01 -0.14 -6.94
C VAL A 3 1.83 1.07 -6.47
N LEU A 4 1.19 1.95 -5.71
CA LEU A 4 1.76 3.15 -5.11
C LEU A 4 1.94 2.94 -3.60
N LEU A 5 3.18 2.81 -3.16
CA LEU A 5 3.55 2.84 -1.75
C LEU A 5 3.68 4.29 -1.30
N ARG A 6 3.06 4.67 -0.18
CA ARG A 6 3.23 5.99 0.42
C ARG A 6 4.18 5.93 1.64
N ASN A 7 5.01 6.97 1.80
CA ASN A 7 5.95 7.15 2.92
C ASN A 7 7.08 6.10 3.04
N PRO A 8 8.11 6.11 2.16
CA PRO A 8 8.36 7.04 1.05
C PRO A 8 7.58 6.67 -0.23
N SER A 9 7.28 7.67 -1.07
CA SER A 9 6.50 7.46 -2.29
C SER A 9 7.27 6.63 -3.33
N ARG A 10 6.77 5.44 -3.66
CA ARG A 10 7.31 4.58 -4.71
C ARG A 10 6.18 3.96 -5.53
N THR A 11 6.32 3.98 -6.85
CA THR A 11 5.43 3.27 -7.78
C THR A 11 6.11 1.99 -8.26
N LEU A 12 5.39 0.89 -8.33
CA LEU A 12 5.86 -0.39 -8.85
C LEU A 12 4.76 -1.09 -9.65
N GLU A 13 5.18 -1.82 -10.70
CA GLU A 13 4.29 -2.65 -11.49
C GLU A 13 4.26 -4.07 -10.92
N VAL A 14 3.06 -4.58 -10.68
CA VAL A 14 2.82 -5.95 -10.21
C VAL A 14 1.98 -6.69 -11.24
N ALA A 15 2.39 -7.93 -11.56
CA ALA A 15 1.60 -8.83 -12.38
C ALA A 15 0.35 -9.28 -11.60
N GLY A 16 -0.83 -9.01 -12.15
CA GLY A 16 -2.14 -9.45 -11.61
C GLY A 16 -2.86 -10.44 -12.54
N PRO A 17 -4.07 -10.90 -12.18
CA PRO A 17 -4.85 -10.58 -10.97
C PRO A 17 -4.36 -11.31 -9.71
N LEU A 18 -4.47 -10.68 -8.54
CA LEU A 18 -4.16 -11.30 -7.25
C LEU A 18 -4.94 -10.69 -6.08
N SER A 19 -4.98 -11.39 -4.95
CA SER A 19 -5.55 -10.86 -3.72
C SER A 19 -4.66 -9.80 -3.06
N VAL A 20 -5.27 -8.90 -2.29
CA VAL A 20 -4.55 -7.96 -1.41
C VAL A 20 -3.57 -8.69 -0.48
N VAL A 21 -3.97 -9.83 0.10
CA VAL A 21 -3.09 -10.64 0.96
C VAL A 21 -1.84 -11.10 0.20
N ALA A 22 -2.00 -11.59 -1.03
CA ALA A 22 -0.87 -12.03 -1.85
C ALA A 22 0.04 -10.87 -2.23
N LEU A 23 -0.53 -9.69 -2.53
CA LEU A 23 0.23 -8.48 -2.84
C LEU A 23 1.07 -8.06 -1.64
N LEU A 24 0.46 -7.93 -0.46
CA LEU A 24 1.15 -7.51 0.75
C LEU A 24 2.23 -8.50 1.17
N ARG A 25 1.97 -9.82 1.07
CA ARG A 25 2.99 -10.85 1.30
C ARG A 25 4.18 -10.73 0.35
N ARG A 26 3.93 -10.46 -0.93
CA ARG A 26 5.00 -10.29 -1.94
C ARG A 26 5.85 -9.05 -1.68
N LEU A 27 5.26 -8.03 -1.07
CA LEU A 27 5.95 -6.79 -0.69
C LEU A 27 6.50 -6.84 0.74
N GLU A 28 6.32 -7.96 1.45
CA GLU A 28 6.73 -8.15 2.85
C GLU A 28 6.13 -7.07 3.79
N ILE A 29 4.87 -6.70 3.55
CA ILE A 29 4.12 -5.70 4.31
C ILE A 29 3.07 -6.37 5.19
N GLU A 30 3.03 -5.99 6.47
CA GLU A 30 2.02 -6.45 7.40
C GLU A 30 0.67 -5.76 7.14
N ARG A 31 -0.39 -6.54 6.93
CA ARG A 31 -1.75 -6.02 6.62
C ARG A 31 -2.29 -5.06 7.69
N GLU A 32 -1.88 -5.26 8.94
CA GLU A 32 -2.37 -4.48 10.08
C GLU A 32 -1.68 -3.11 10.17
N SER A 33 -0.57 -2.95 9.44
CA SER A 33 0.20 -1.72 9.37
C SER A 33 -0.20 -0.80 8.21
N VAL A 34 -1.12 -1.24 7.33
CA VAL A 34 -1.48 -0.50 6.11
C VAL A 34 -2.97 -0.53 5.79
N LEU A 35 -3.42 0.50 5.09
CA LEU A 35 -4.69 0.55 4.37
C LEU A 35 -4.42 0.37 2.88
N VAL A 36 -5.28 -0.39 2.22
CA VAL A 36 -5.22 -0.64 0.78
C VAL A 36 -6.39 0.06 0.10
N ILE A 37 -6.06 0.89 -0.89
CA ILE A 37 -7.03 1.67 -1.67
C ILE A 37 -6.92 1.19 -3.11
N ARG A 38 -8.05 0.82 -3.72
CA ARG A 38 -8.18 0.48 -5.14
C ARG A 38 -8.98 1.56 -5.85
N ASP A 39 -8.41 2.18 -6.87
CA ASP A 39 -9.04 3.24 -7.68
C ASP A 39 -9.68 4.34 -6.81
N GLY A 40 -8.97 4.76 -5.78
CA GLY A 40 -9.43 5.77 -4.81
C GLY A 40 -10.41 5.28 -3.74
N THR A 41 -10.79 4.00 -3.73
CA THR A 41 -11.72 3.41 -2.75
C THR A 41 -11.01 2.46 -1.79
N LEU A 42 -11.23 2.62 -0.48
CA LEU A 42 -10.71 1.69 0.53
C LEU A 42 -11.32 0.30 0.33
N VAL A 43 -10.46 -0.72 0.22
CA VAL A 43 -10.88 -2.12 0.06
C VAL A 43 -10.51 -2.98 1.26
N PRO A 44 -11.28 -4.05 1.53
CA PRO A 44 -10.89 -5.07 2.51
C PRO A 44 -9.52 -5.68 2.19
N GLY A 45 -8.82 -6.11 3.25
CA GLY A 45 -7.48 -6.71 3.13
C GLY A 45 -7.44 -8.08 2.42
N ASP A 46 -8.58 -8.64 2.08
CA ASP A 46 -8.77 -9.91 1.34
C ASP A 46 -9.44 -9.71 -0.04
N ALA A 47 -9.64 -8.46 -0.47
CA ALA A 47 -10.20 -8.16 -1.78
C ALA A 47 -9.33 -8.69 -2.94
N GLN A 48 -9.98 -8.97 -4.07
CA GLN A 48 -9.31 -9.28 -5.33
C GLN A 48 -8.94 -8.00 -6.07
N LEU A 49 -7.74 -7.98 -6.64
CA LEU A 49 -7.19 -6.87 -7.40
C LEU A 49 -6.95 -7.35 -8.84
N ASP A 50 -7.45 -6.58 -9.80
CA ASP A 50 -7.32 -6.85 -11.22
C ASP A 50 -5.99 -6.31 -11.77
N ALA A 51 -5.61 -6.81 -12.94
CA ALA A 51 -4.35 -6.46 -13.58
C ALA A 51 -4.29 -4.97 -13.99
N ASP A 52 -5.45 -4.31 -14.18
CA ASP A 52 -5.55 -2.93 -14.62
C ASP A 52 -5.80 -1.93 -13.47
N ASP A 53 -5.91 -2.43 -12.23
CA ASP A 53 -6.21 -1.60 -11.06
C ASP A 53 -5.05 -0.66 -10.68
N GLU A 54 -5.40 0.52 -10.16
CA GLU A 54 -4.48 1.39 -9.43
C GLU A 54 -4.63 1.17 -7.92
N ILE A 55 -3.56 0.71 -7.28
CA ILE A 55 -3.52 0.34 -5.88
C ILE A 55 -2.66 1.31 -5.11
N GLU A 56 -3.18 1.89 -4.04
CA GLU A 56 -2.38 2.63 -3.08
C GLU A 56 -2.27 1.88 -1.75
N ILE A 57 -1.06 1.82 -1.22
CA ILE A 57 -0.76 1.25 0.10
C ILE A 57 -0.35 2.41 1.01
N ARG A 58 -1.17 2.67 2.02
CA ARG A 58 -0.99 3.76 2.98
C ARG A 58 -0.69 3.20 4.37
N PRO A 59 0.46 3.53 4.98
CA PRO A 59 0.72 3.17 6.38
C PRO A 59 -0.35 3.75 7.32
N VAL A 60 -0.82 2.94 8.27
CA VAL A 60 -1.58 3.45 9.41
C VAL A 60 -0.58 4.04 10.41
N ILE A 61 -0.38 5.36 10.35
CA ILE A 61 0.42 6.05 11.36
C ILE A 61 -0.50 6.30 12.55
N SER A 62 -0.39 5.49 13.61
CA SER A 62 -0.84 5.95 14.93
C SER A 62 0.00 7.19 15.26
N GLY A 63 -0.61 8.36 15.39
CA GLY A 63 0.09 9.63 15.58
C GLY A 63 1.19 9.52 16.65
N GLY A 64 2.44 9.79 16.26
CA GLY A 64 3.59 9.68 17.15
C GLY A 64 4.93 9.87 16.46
N SER A 65 5.22 11.12 16.09
CA SER A 65 6.57 11.71 16.06
C SER A 65 7.74 10.86 15.54
N ARG A 66 8.16 11.09 14.29
CA ARG A 66 9.57 11.25 13.87
C ARG A 66 9.66 11.78 12.44
N GLY A 67 9.60 13.10 12.35
CA GLY A 67 9.83 13.84 11.11
C GLY A 67 10.29 15.28 11.38
N GLN A 68 10.87 15.56 12.55
CA GLN A 68 11.76 16.72 12.70
C GLN A 68 13.18 16.23 12.46
N GLY A 69 13.55 16.16 11.18
CA GLY A 69 14.95 16.17 10.79
C GLY A 69 15.41 17.62 10.84
N THR A 70 15.99 18.02 11.97
CA THR A 70 16.88 19.17 12.08
C THR A 70 17.81 19.19 10.87
N ARG A 71 17.84 20.29 10.13
CA ARG A 71 18.99 20.65 9.31
C ARG A 71 19.48 21.99 9.84
N SER A 72 20.74 21.93 10.27
CA SER A 72 21.56 22.94 10.93
C SER A 72 21.65 24.26 10.18
#